data_AF-A0A077LXH1-F1
#
_entry.id   AF-A0A077LXH1-F1
#
_cell.length_a   1.000
_cell.length_b   1.000
_cell.length_c   1.000
_cell.angle_alpha   90.00
_cell.angle_beta   90.00
_cell.angle_gamma   90.00
#
_symmetry.space_group_name_H-M   'P 1'
#
loop_
_entity.id
_entity.type
_entity.pdbx_description
1 polymer ?
#
loop_
_entity_poly.entity_id
_entity_poly.type
_entity_poly.pdbx_seq_one_letter_code
_entity_poly.pdbx_strand_id
1 'polypeptide(L)'
;MSEASDVLKTYRYLRLAMVACVLLLAASLVIEIAASGGSCWRTSISSYYYTPVRGVFVGSLVAVGVCLIVVKGNTAVEDILLNIAGALAPVVAFVPIADPQECSSAPVAVDDAGPNVANNVGALLLVAALSLVVTWWLARRDAGALPFRREVVVGLAAGTLLVVVGTLWFWFGRDSFLRWAHYASAIPLFVCMVVVVIANARGKARQTAGGQGRPMVRRDLANGYLAIAVLAVVSGAVLGLVTWLADWAHGLFWIEASQIALFAAFWLLQTWDLWNAGVREC
;
A
#
# COMPACT_ATOMS: atom_id res chain seq x y z
N MET A 1 7.03 -32.47 -4.41
CA MET A 1 7.06 -31.97 -3.01
C MET A 1 7.90 -30.69 -2.85
N SER A 2 9.00 -30.47 -3.60
CA SER A 2 9.77 -29.22 -3.51
C SER A 2 9.00 -28.00 -4.04
N GLU A 3 8.36 -28.09 -5.20
CA GLU A 3 7.68 -26.94 -5.84
C GLU A 3 6.58 -26.32 -4.97
N ALA A 4 5.72 -27.14 -4.36
CA ALA A 4 4.68 -26.64 -3.44
C ALA A 4 5.29 -25.95 -2.20
N SER A 5 6.43 -26.46 -1.70
CA SER A 5 7.17 -25.82 -0.60
C SER A 5 7.73 -24.46 -1.02
N ASP A 6 8.23 -24.35 -2.25
CA ASP A 6 8.87 -23.13 -2.75
C ASP A 6 7.87 -22.03 -3.07
N VAL A 7 6.68 -22.39 -3.56
CA VAL A 7 5.54 -21.45 -3.69
C VAL A 7 5.14 -20.90 -2.32
N LEU A 8 4.96 -21.76 -1.31
CA LEU A 8 4.59 -21.33 0.05
C LEU A 8 5.63 -20.40 0.66
N LYS A 9 6.93 -20.70 0.49
CA LYS A 9 8.02 -19.80 0.93
C LYS A 9 7.92 -18.43 0.28
N THR A 10 7.63 -18.38 -1.03
CA THR A 10 7.48 -17.11 -1.76
C THR A 10 6.39 -16.24 -1.16
N TYR A 11 5.20 -16.80 -0.87
CA TYR A 11 4.13 -16.05 -0.20
C TYR A 11 4.54 -15.54 1.17
N ARG A 12 5.17 -16.40 2.00
CA ARG A 12 5.62 -15.99 3.34
C ARG A 12 6.64 -14.85 3.25
N TYR A 13 7.59 -14.94 2.32
CA TYR A 13 8.61 -13.90 2.15
C TYR A 13 8.05 -12.59 1.63
N LEU A 14 7.08 -12.60 0.70
CA LEU A 14 6.42 -11.37 0.26
C LEU A 14 5.71 -10.67 1.43
N ARG A 15 4.95 -11.42 2.23
CA ARG A 15 4.25 -10.88 3.41
C ARG A 15 5.22 -10.33 4.46
N LEU A 16 6.27 -11.10 4.78
CA LEU A 16 7.29 -10.69 5.75
C LEU A 16 8.18 -9.55 5.25
N ALA A 17 8.42 -9.45 3.94
CA ALA A 17 9.16 -8.33 3.34
C ALA A 17 8.41 -7.01 3.52
N MET A 18 7.08 -7.00 3.36
CA MET A 18 6.27 -5.81 3.65
C MET A 18 6.34 -5.41 5.12
N VAL A 19 6.31 -6.38 6.05
CA VAL A 19 6.52 -6.11 7.49
C VAL A 19 7.93 -5.57 7.75
N ALA A 20 8.95 -6.14 7.11
CA ALA A 20 10.33 -5.67 7.23
C ALA A 20 10.50 -4.24 6.70
N CYS A 21 9.82 -3.85 5.61
CA CYS A 21 9.82 -2.48 5.10
C CYS A 21 9.20 -1.49 6.10
N VAL A 22 8.14 -1.89 6.81
CA VAL A 22 7.53 -1.09 7.88
C VAL A 22 8.47 -0.94 9.06
N LEU A 23 9.12 -2.02 9.50
CA LEU A 23 10.09 -1.99 10.60
C LEU A 23 11.32 -1.15 10.23
N LEU A 24 11.79 -1.25 8.99
CA LEU A 24 12.89 -0.43 8.46
C LEU A 24 12.53 1.06 8.48
N LEU A 25 11.31 1.41 8.03
CA LEU A 25 10.83 2.79 8.08
C LEU A 25 10.74 3.27 9.54
N ALA A 26 10.14 2.49 10.44
CA ALA A 26 10.02 2.85 11.85
C ALA A 26 11.40 3.06 12.50
N ALA A 27 12.37 2.17 12.24
CA ALA A 27 13.74 2.33 12.73
C ALA A 27 14.39 3.60 12.20
N SER A 28 14.24 3.90 10.90
CA SER A 28 14.76 5.13 10.29
C SER A 28 14.16 6.39 10.89
N LEU A 29 12.86 6.39 11.21
CA LEU A 29 12.19 7.51 11.89
C LEU A 29 12.75 7.71 13.30
N VAL A 30 12.90 6.64 14.08
CA VAL A 30 13.47 6.71 15.45
C VAL A 30 14.90 7.23 15.43
N ILE A 31 15.73 6.79 14.48
CA ILE A 31 17.11 7.25 14.32
C ILE A 31 17.14 8.76 14.03
N GLU A 32 16.28 9.25 13.12
CA GLU A 32 16.20 10.69 12.80
C GLU A 32 15.71 11.54 13.99
N ILE A 33 14.69 11.06 14.71
CA ILE A 33 14.20 11.73 15.92
C ILE A 33 15.31 11.80 16.98
N ALA A 34 16.07 10.72 17.17
CA ALA A 34 17.20 10.71 18.11
C ALA A 34 18.34 11.63 17.66
N ALA A 35 18.69 11.62 16.37
CA ALA A 35 19.76 12.44 15.80
C ALA A 35 19.45 13.95 15.85
N SER A 36 18.17 14.31 15.83
CA SER A 36 17.69 15.69 15.97
C SER A 36 17.54 16.16 17.42
N GLY A 37 18.09 15.40 18.38
CA GLY A 37 18.07 15.73 19.81
C GLY A 37 16.76 15.37 20.53
N GLY A 38 15.87 14.60 19.89
CA GLY A 38 14.61 14.13 20.46
C GLY A 38 13.50 15.18 20.56
N SER A 39 13.81 16.46 20.31
CA SER A 39 12.86 17.57 20.34
C SER A 39 12.23 17.88 18.98
N CYS A 40 12.86 17.42 17.90
CA CYS A 40 12.38 17.62 16.54
C CYS A 40 11.59 16.39 16.08
N TRP A 41 10.27 16.56 16.03
CA TRP A 41 9.32 15.57 15.54
C TRP A 41 8.40 16.22 14.52
N ARG A 42 8.50 15.75 13.28
CA ARG A 42 7.68 16.23 12.16
C ARG A 42 6.20 15.84 12.24
N THR A 43 5.34 16.64 11.62
CA THR A 43 3.88 16.55 11.74
C THR A 43 3.23 15.40 10.95
N SER A 44 3.95 14.81 10.00
CA SER A 44 3.55 13.63 9.23
C SER A 44 4.76 12.74 8.89
N ILE A 45 4.56 11.43 8.75
CA ILE A 45 5.56 10.50 8.21
C ILE A 45 5.98 10.94 6.80
N SER A 46 5.04 11.40 5.98
CA SER A 46 5.32 11.85 4.60
C SER A 46 6.26 13.05 4.53
N SER A 47 6.27 13.92 5.55
CA SER A 47 7.21 15.05 5.63
C SER A 47 8.67 14.64 5.90
N TYR A 48 8.92 13.41 6.38
CA TYR A 48 10.28 12.86 6.50
C TYR A 48 10.95 12.61 5.13
N TYR A 49 10.21 12.80 4.04
CA TYR A 49 10.83 12.95 2.72
C TYR A 49 11.89 14.06 2.70
N TYR A 50 11.76 15.11 3.50
CA TYR A 50 12.72 16.23 3.52
C TYR A 50 13.85 16.06 4.56
N THR A 51 14.06 14.84 5.06
CA THR A 51 15.12 14.52 6.02
C THR A 51 15.98 13.35 5.50
N PRO A 52 17.07 12.95 6.20
CA PRO A 52 17.86 11.77 5.85
C PRO A 52 17.04 10.46 5.69
N VAL A 53 15.82 10.41 6.24
CA VAL A 53 14.89 9.27 6.11
C VAL A 53 14.41 9.06 4.67
N ARG A 54 14.52 10.06 3.77
CA ARG A 54 14.02 10.00 2.38
C ARG A 54 14.29 8.67 1.68
N GLY A 55 15.54 8.19 1.72
CA GLY A 55 15.93 6.97 1.01
C GLY A 55 15.14 5.76 1.48
N VAL A 56 14.97 5.61 2.80
CA VAL A 56 14.18 4.53 3.40
C VAL A 56 12.70 4.71 3.12
N PHE A 57 12.17 5.93 3.23
CA PHE A 57 10.76 6.22 2.92
C PHE A 57 10.41 5.82 1.48
N VAL A 58 11.20 6.28 0.51
CA VAL A 58 10.98 5.97 -0.92
C VAL A 58 11.18 4.48 -1.19
N GLY A 59 12.28 3.90 -0.69
CA GLY A 59 12.60 2.49 -0.89
C GLY A 59 11.54 1.55 -0.33
N SER A 60 11.08 1.79 0.90
CA SER A 60 10.03 0.98 1.54
C SER A 60 8.71 1.04 0.78
N LEU A 61 8.27 2.22 0.33
CA LEU A 61 7.01 2.36 -0.41
C LEU A 61 7.05 1.69 -1.78
N VAL A 62 8.17 1.81 -2.52
CA VAL A 62 8.34 1.14 -3.81
C VAL A 62 8.39 -0.38 -3.60
N ALA A 63 9.15 -0.86 -2.61
CA ALA A 63 9.25 -2.29 -2.31
C ALA A 63 7.89 -2.88 -1.88
N VAL A 64 7.16 -2.19 -1.00
CA VAL A 64 5.79 -2.56 -0.62
C VAL A 64 4.89 -2.57 -1.85
N GLY A 65 4.96 -1.55 -2.71
CA GLY A 65 4.15 -1.47 -3.93
C GLY A 65 4.34 -2.68 -4.85
N VAL A 66 5.59 -3.09 -5.08
CA VAL A 66 5.91 -4.30 -5.84
C VAL A 66 5.39 -5.55 -5.15
N CYS A 67 5.58 -5.68 -3.83
CA CYS A 67 5.08 -6.83 -3.08
C CYS A 67 3.56 -6.96 -3.17
N LEU A 68 2.83 -5.83 -3.10
CA LEU A 68 1.36 -5.79 -3.23
C LEU A 68 0.90 -6.23 -4.62
N ILE A 69 1.61 -5.85 -5.69
CA ILE A 69 1.29 -6.29 -7.05
C ILE A 69 1.56 -7.80 -7.24
N VAL A 70 2.67 -8.29 -6.68
CA VAL A 70 3.12 -9.67 -6.89
C VAL A 70 2.38 -10.68 -6.01
N VAL A 71 1.96 -10.28 -4.80
CA VAL A 71 1.26 -11.20 -3.89
C VAL A 71 -0.16 -11.48 -4.38
N LYS A 72 -0.48 -12.75 -4.61
CA LYS A 72 -1.82 -13.15 -5.05
C LYS A 72 -2.85 -12.97 -3.94
N GLY A 73 -3.96 -12.32 -4.27
CA GLY A 73 -5.13 -12.23 -3.39
C GLY A 73 -5.91 -13.56 -3.29
N ASN A 74 -6.72 -13.73 -2.24
CA ASN A 74 -7.59 -14.90 -2.09
C ASN A 74 -8.79 -14.87 -3.05
N THR A 75 -9.12 -13.70 -3.59
CA THR A 75 -10.22 -13.50 -4.55
C THR A 75 -9.78 -12.54 -5.64
N ALA A 76 -10.50 -12.53 -6.77
CA ALA A 76 -10.25 -11.59 -7.86
C ALA A 76 -10.34 -10.12 -7.42
N VAL A 77 -11.29 -9.80 -6.54
CA VAL A 77 -11.45 -8.44 -6.01
C VAL A 77 -10.26 -8.04 -5.16
N GLU A 78 -9.81 -8.94 -4.28
CA GLU A 78 -8.61 -8.69 -3.45
C GLU A 78 -7.37 -8.47 -4.32
N ASP A 79 -7.19 -9.28 -5.36
CA ASP A 79 -6.09 -9.16 -6.32
C ASP A 79 -6.08 -7.81 -7.04
N ILE A 80 -7.24 -7.35 -7.52
CA ILE A 80 -7.38 -6.04 -8.16
C ILE A 80 -7.06 -4.91 -7.17
N LEU A 81 -7.57 -4.97 -5.94
CA LEU A 81 -7.34 -3.93 -4.94
C LEU A 81 -5.88 -3.87 -4.50
N LEU A 82 -5.22 -5.02 -4.34
CA LEU A 82 -3.79 -5.10 -4.04
C LEU A 82 -2.95 -4.53 -5.17
N ASN A 83 -3.28 -4.85 -6.43
CA ASN A 83 -2.62 -4.26 -7.60
C ASN A 83 -2.79 -2.74 -7.67
N ILE A 84 -3.99 -2.23 -7.42
CA ILE A 84 -4.25 -0.77 -7.37
C ILE A 84 -3.45 -0.12 -6.25
N ALA A 85 -3.51 -0.65 -5.02
CA ALA A 85 -2.75 -0.13 -3.90
C ALA A 85 -1.24 -0.16 -4.18
N GLY A 86 -0.75 -1.24 -4.79
CA GLY A 86 0.65 -1.39 -5.14
C GLY A 86 1.11 -0.43 -6.25
N ALA A 87 0.25 -0.08 -7.20
CA ALA A 87 0.53 0.92 -8.22
C ALA A 87 0.53 2.36 -7.66
N LEU A 88 -0.27 2.63 -6.62
CA LEU A 88 -0.35 3.94 -5.97
C LEU A 88 0.83 4.19 -5.00
N ALA A 89 1.40 3.15 -4.40
CA ALA A 89 2.47 3.30 -3.41
C ALA A 89 3.74 4.02 -3.96
N PRO A 90 4.27 3.70 -5.15
CA PRO A 90 5.35 4.46 -5.76
C PRO A 90 5.00 5.94 -6.05
N VAL A 91 3.73 6.26 -6.32
CA VAL A 91 3.31 7.66 -6.52
C VAL A 91 3.42 8.44 -5.21
N VAL A 92 3.00 7.85 -4.08
CA VAL A 92 3.20 8.42 -2.72
C VAL A 92 4.70 8.63 -2.44
N ALA A 93 5.54 7.71 -2.89
CA ALA A 93 6.99 7.78 -2.72
C ALA A 93 7.65 8.88 -3.55
N PHE A 94 7.26 9.03 -4.82
CA PHE A 94 7.91 9.93 -5.78
C PHE A 94 7.32 11.32 -5.82
N VAL A 95 6.09 11.52 -5.34
CA VAL A 95 5.45 12.83 -5.21
C VAL A 95 5.42 13.22 -3.73
N PRO A 96 6.37 14.03 -3.24
CA PRO A 96 6.34 14.48 -1.85
C PRO A 96 5.18 15.46 -1.63
N ILE A 97 4.74 15.59 -0.37
CA ILE A 97 3.91 16.72 0.04
C ILE A 97 4.70 18.03 -0.09
N ALA A 98 4.02 19.18 -0.13
CA ALA A 98 4.69 20.47 -0.06
C ALA A 98 5.59 20.53 1.19
N ASP A 99 6.83 21.01 1.05
CA ASP A 99 7.78 21.05 2.17
C ASP A 99 7.23 21.93 3.28
N PRO A 100 6.93 21.36 4.47
CA PRO A 100 6.42 22.15 5.59
C PRO A 100 7.50 23.02 6.25
N GLN A 101 8.74 23.00 5.77
CA GLN A 101 9.89 23.73 6.35
C GLN A 101 10.10 23.39 7.83
N GLU A 102 9.87 22.12 8.17
CA GLU A 102 10.05 21.60 9.51
C GLU A 102 11.51 21.23 9.78
N CYS A 103 11.82 20.96 11.04
CA CYS A 103 13.16 20.61 11.50
C CYS A 103 13.71 19.31 10.87
N SER A 104 15.03 19.15 10.82
CA SER A 104 15.73 17.91 10.44
C SER A 104 17.08 17.83 11.14
N SER A 105 17.59 16.61 11.34
CA SER A 105 18.93 16.37 11.92
C SER A 105 20.07 16.88 11.04
N ALA A 106 19.87 16.91 9.71
CA ALA A 106 20.84 17.39 8.75
C ALA A 106 20.14 18.08 7.56
N PRO A 107 20.75 19.11 6.96
CA PRO A 107 20.19 19.73 5.77
C PRO A 107 20.15 18.72 4.62
N VAL A 108 18.97 18.51 4.05
CA VAL A 108 18.79 17.75 2.81
C VAL A 108 18.40 18.72 1.72
N ALA A 109 19.32 18.98 0.77
CA ALA A 109 19.07 19.89 -0.34
C ALA A 109 17.90 19.39 -1.22
N VAL A 110 16.72 19.98 -1.03
CA VAL A 110 15.58 19.92 -1.94
C VAL A 110 14.99 21.30 -2.04
N ASP A 111 15.64 22.12 -2.85
CA ASP A 111 15.16 23.46 -3.13
C ASP A 111 13.94 23.41 -4.07
N ASP A 112 13.91 22.45 -5.01
CA ASP A 112 12.77 22.18 -5.89
C ASP A 112 12.57 20.66 -6.06
N ALA A 113 11.44 20.13 -5.59
CA ALA A 113 11.07 18.73 -5.78
C ALA A 113 10.58 18.44 -7.20
N GLY A 114 10.21 19.45 -7.99
CA GLY A 114 9.65 19.35 -9.33
C GLY A 114 10.46 18.49 -10.30
N PRO A 115 11.79 18.72 -10.45
CA PRO A 115 12.66 17.90 -11.29
C PRO A 115 12.72 16.43 -10.87
N ASN A 116 12.78 16.15 -9.56
CA ASN A 116 12.77 14.79 -9.03
C ASN A 116 11.44 14.09 -9.35
N VAL A 117 10.32 14.79 -9.15
CA VAL A 117 9.00 14.28 -9.52
C VAL A 117 8.94 14.04 -11.03
N ALA A 118 9.44 14.97 -11.85
CA ALA A 118 9.39 14.86 -13.29
C ALA A 118 10.12 13.61 -13.80
N ASN A 119 11.34 13.38 -13.30
CA ASN A 119 12.14 12.21 -13.63
C ASN A 119 11.49 10.92 -13.12
N ASN A 120 11.16 10.85 -11.83
CA ASN A 120 10.76 9.59 -11.20
C ASN A 120 9.34 9.16 -11.60
N VAL A 121 8.39 10.10 -11.69
CA VAL A 121 7.03 9.79 -12.16
C VAL A 121 7.02 9.51 -13.65
N GLY A 122 7.82 10.23 -14.46
CA GLY A 122 7.99 9.92 -15.88
C GLY A 122 8.49 8.49 -16.11
N ALA A 123 9.53 8.09 -15.36
CA ALA A 123 10.04 6.72 -15.37
C ALA A 123 9.00 5.70 -14.91
N LEU A 124 8.26 5.99 -13.82
CA LEU A 124 7.19 5.12 -13.31
C LEU A 124 6.09 4.91 -14.35
N LEU A 125 5.60 5.98 -14.99
CA LEU A 125 4.54 5.90 -16.00
C LEU A 125 4.99 5.13 -17.23
N LEU A 126 6.23 5.34 -17.69
CA LEU A 126 6.83 4.60 -18.80
C LEU A 126 6.87 3.10 -18.50
N VAL A 127 7.43 2.72 -17.34
CA VAL A 127 7.54 1.32 -16.92
C VAL A 127 6.16 0.71 -16.66
N ALA A 128 5.21 1.46 -16.11
CA ALA A 128 3.83 0.99 -15.92
C ALA A 128 3.14 0.70 -17.25
N ALA A 129 3.29 1.57 -18.26
CA ALA A 129 2.76 1.33 -19.61
C ALA A 129 3.38 0.07 -20.26
N LEU A 130 4.71 -0.09 -20.16
CA LEU A 130 5.42 -1.29 -20.61
C LEU A 130 4.92 -2.54 -19.88
N SER A 131 4.71 -2.45 -18.58
CA SER A 131 4.24 -3.55 -17.75
C SER A 131 2.81 -3.99 -18.13
N LEU A 132 1.94 -3.05 -18.50
CA LEU A 132 0.61 -3.36 -19.04
C LEU A 132 0.69 -4.09 -20.39
N VAL A 133 1.59 -3.67 -21.28
CA VAL A 133 1.83 -4.34 -22.56
C VAL A 133 2.33 -5.77 -22.34
N VAL A 134 3.31 -5.96 -21.44
CA VAL A 134 3.82 -7.28 -21.08
C VAL A 134 2.74 -8.15 -20.44
N THR A 135 1.95 -7.60 -19.51
CA THR A 135 0.85 -8.32 -18.85
C THR A 135 -0.21 -8.74 -19.86
N TRP A 136 -0.60 -7.85 -20.78
CA TRP A 136 -1.51 -8.18 -21.87
C TRP A 136 -0.95 -9.29 -22.77
N TRP A 137 0.34 -9.22 -23.11
CA TRP A 137 1.00 -10.21 -23.96
C TRP A 137 1.06 -11.59 -23.30
N LEU A 138 1.41 -11.66 -22.02
CA LEU A 138 1.39 -12.89 -21.23
C LEU A 138 -0.03 -13.48 -21.14
N ALA A 139 -1.02 -12.64 -20.80
CA ALA A 139 -2.41 -13.06 -20.78
C ALA A 139 -2.90 -13.56 -22.15
N ARG A 140 -2.45 -12.93 -23.24
CA ARG A 140 -2.76 -13.34 -24.61
C ARG A 140 -2.17 -14.70 -24.95
N ARG A 141 -0.92 -14.95 -24.52
CA ARG A 141 -0.24 -16.23 -24.67
C ARG A 141 -0.96 -17.34 -23.92
N ASP A 142 -1.34 -17.09 -22.67
CA ASP A 142 -2.03 -18.07 -21.82
C ASP A 142 -3.44 -18.40 -22.32
N ALA A 143 -4.18 -17.40 -22.84
CA ALA A 143 -5.54 -17.59 -23.33
C ALA A 143 -5.63 -18.30 -24.69
N GLY A 144 -4.58 -18.28 -25.52
CA GLY A 144 -4.57 -18.95 -26.82
C GLY A 144 -5.65 -18.45 -27.78
N ALA A 145 -6.63 -19.27 -28.17
CA ALA A 145 -7.76 -18.81 -29.00
C ALA A 145 -8.98 -18.33 -28.19
N LEU A 146 -8.97 -18.52 -26.87
CA LEU A 146 -10.11 -18.24 -26.00
C LEU A 146 -10.20 -16.75 -25.63
N PRO A 147 -11.40 -16.25 -25.31
CA PRO A 147 -11.56 -14.91 -24.76
C PRO A 147 -10.89 -14.80 -23.38
N PHE A 148 -10.47 -13.60 -23.02
CA PHE A 148 -9.89 -13.35 -21.69
C PHE A 148 -10.91 -13.59 -20.59
N ARG A 149 -10.42 -14.17 -19.49
CA ARG A 149 -11.16 -14.26 -18.25
C ARG A 149 -11.51 -12.86 -17.75
N ARG A 150 -12.70 -12.70 -17.16
CA ARG A 150 -13.21 -11.42 -16.66
C ARG A 150 -12.23 -10.73 -15.72
N GLU A 151 -11.55 -11.49 -14.86
CA GLU A 151 -10.61 -10.95 -13.88
C GLU A 151 -9.41 -10.24 -14.55
N VAL A 152 -8.89 -10.84 -15.63
CA VAL A 152 -7.78 -10.29 -16.41
C VAL A 152 -8.22 -9.01 -17.12
N VAL A 153 -9.42 -9.01 -17.72
CA VAL A 153 -9.97 -7.83 -18.40
C VAL A 153 -10.13 -6.67 -17.42
N VAL A 154 -10.72 -6.93 -16.24
CA VAL A 154 -10.92 -5.89 -15.23
C VAL A 154 -9.58 -5.37 -14.69
N GLY A 155 -8.60 -6.26 -14.43
CA GLY A 155 -7.26 -5.86 -14.00
C GLY A 155 -6.53 -4.99 -15.03
N LEU A 156 -6.52 -5.40 -16.30
CA LEU A 156 -5.93 -4.63 -17.39
C LEU A 156 -6.64 -3.29 -17.59
N ALA A 157 -7.97 -3.26 -17.50
CA ALA A 157 -8.75 -2.03 -17.61
C ALA A 157 -8.45 -1.06 -16.46
N ALA A 158 -8.39 -1.55 -15.22
CA ALA A 158 -8.06 -0.73 -14.05
C ALA A 158 -6.62 -0.18 -14.13
N GLY A 159 -5.65 -1.02 -14.49
CA GLY A 159 -4.26 -0.59 -14.67
C GLY A 159 -4.11 0.43 -15.81
N THR A 160 -4.77 0.19 -16.95
CA THR A 160 -4.78 1.13 -18.09
C THR A 160 -5.40 2.46 -17.68
N LEU A 161 -6.52 2.45 -16.96
CA LEU A 161 -7.16 3.66 -16.46
C LEU A 161 -6.22 4.45 -15.55
N LEU A 162 -5.56 3.80 -14.59
CA LEU A 162 -4.59 4.45 -13.70
C LEU A 162 -3.43 5.09 -14.48
N VAL A 163 -2.85 4.37 -15.44
CA VAL A 163 -1.73 4.89 -16.25
C VAL A 163 -2.18 6.05 -17.13
N VAL A 164 -3.34 5.95 -17.79
CA VAL A 164 -3.87 7.02 -18.65
C VAL A 164 -4.21 8.26 -17.82
N VAL A 165 -4.98 8.11 -16.74
CA VAL A 165 -5.36 9.23 -15.86
C VAL A 165 -4.11 9.86 -15.25
N GLY A 166 -3.19 9.06 -14.72
CA GLY A 166 -1.93 9.54 -14.16
C GLY A 166 -1.08 10.30 -15.17
N THR A 167 -0.98 9.79 -16.41
CA THR A 167 -0.25 10.44 -17.51
C THR A 167 -0.91 11.75 -17.90
N LEU A 168 -2.22 11.76 -18.17
CA LEU A 168 -2.93 12.97 -18.55
C LEU A 168 -2.82 14.04 -17.46
N TRP A 169 -2.96 13.64 -16.19
CA TRP A 169 -2.84 14.57 -15.07
C TRP A 169 -1.41 15.12 -14.92
N PHE A 170 -0.41 14.26 -15.05
CA PHE A 170 1.00 14.64 -14.93
C PHE A 170 1.45 15.64 -16.01
N TRP A 171 1.00 15.45 -17.26
CA TRP A 171 1.41 16.29 -18.39
C TRP A 171 0.54 17.54 -18.57
N PHE A 172 -0.78 17.43 -18.42
CA PHE A 172 -1.72 18.53 -18.71
C PHE A 172 -2.18 19.29 -17.47
N GLY A 173 -2.01 18.72 -16.27
CA GLY A 173 -2.42 19.31 -15.00
C GLY A 173 -1.27 19.44 -14.00
N ARG A 174 -0.06 19.79 -14.47
CA ARG A 174 1.19 19.68 -13.72
C ARG A 174 1.15 20.33 -12.33
N ASP A 175 0.65 21.55 -12.21
CA ASP A 175 0.58 22.26 -10.91
C ASP A 175 -0.38 21.56 -9.93
N SER A 176 -1.53 21.10 -10.45
CA SER A 176 -2.48 20.31 -9.67
C SER A 176 -1.90 18.94 -9.30
N PHE A 177 -1.13 18.33 -10.19
CA PHE A 177 -0.48 17.04 -9.94
C PHE A 177 0.52 17.17 -8.79
N LEU A 178 1.41 18.17 -8.84
CA LEU A 178 2.39 18.42 -7.79
C LEU A 178 1.73 18.71 -6.43
N ARG A 179 0.57 19.37 -6.43
CA ARG A 179 -0.15 19.70 -5.19
C ARG A 179 -0.91 18.52 -4.59
N TRP A 180 -1.51 17.66 -5.42
CA TRP A 180 -2.54 16.72 -4.97
C TRP A 180 -2.24 15.25 -5.23
N ALA A 181 -1.29 14.90 -6.12
CA ALA A 181 -1.09 13.49 -6.50
C ALA A 181 -0.63 12.61 -5.32
N HIS A 182 0.08 13.18 -4.35
CA HIS A 182 0.40 12.50 -3.10
C HIS A 182 -0.87 12.05 -2.37
N TYR A 183 -1.76 12.99 -2.03
CA TYR A 183 -3.00 12.71 -1.30
C TYR A 183 -3.96 11.83 -2.10
N ALA A 184 -4.08 12.09 -3.41
CA ALA A 184 -4.91 11.32 -4.34
C ALA A 184 -4.41 9.87 -4.52
N SER A 185 -3.17 9.56 -4.10
CA SER A 185 -2.63 8.20 -4.09
C SER A 185 -2.67 7.57 -2.70
N ALA A 186 -2.30 8.32 -1.67
CA ALA A 186 -2.24 7.84 -0.29
C ALA A 186 -3.63 7.45 0.24
N ILE A 187 -4.65 8.30 0.04
CA ILE A 187 -6.01 8.03 0.55
C ILE A 187 -6.59 6.77 -0.09
N PRO A 188 -6.61 6.61 -1.44
CA PRO A 188 -7.15 5.40 -2.04
C PRO A 188 -6.31 4.15 -1.72
N LEU A 189 -4.99 4.27 -1.52
CA LEU A 189 -4.15 3.15 -1.07
C LEU A 189 -4.64 2.61 0.27
N PHE A 190 -4.83 3.46 1.28
CA PHE A 190 -5.33 3.02 2.59
C PHE A 190 -6.76 2.48 2.50
N VAL A 191 -7.65 3.10 1.71
CA VAL A 191 -9.01 2.61 1.48
C VAL A 191 -8.99 1.22 0.84
N CYS A 192 -8.17 0.99 -0.19
CA CYS A 192 -8.00 -0.32 -0.81
C CYS A 192 -7.55 -1.36 0.22
N MET A 193 -6.58 -1.02 1.07
CA MET A 193 -6.12 -1.92 2.13
C MET A 193 -7.22 -2.24 3.15
N VAL A 194 -7.99 -1.26 3.60
CA VAL A 194 -9.14 -1.52 4.50
C VAL A 194 -10.13 -2.49 3.86
N VAL A 195 -10.46 -2.29 2.57
CA VAL A 195 -11.37 -3.19 1.85
C VAL A 195 -10.78 -4.59 1.70
N VAL A 196 -9.48 -4.71 1.42
CA VAL A 196 -8.75 -6.00 1.39
C VAL A 196 -8.83 -6.71 2.74
N VAL A 197 -8.62 -6.01 3.85
CA VAL A 197 -8.70 -6.60 5.20
C VAL A 197 -10.12 -7.07 5.51
N ILE A 198 -11.15 -6.31 5.11
CA ILE A 198 -12.56 -6.72 5.25
C ILE A 198 -12.87 -7.95 4.39
N ALA A 199 -12.34 -8.02 3.17
CA ALA A 199 -12.49 -9.17 2.30
C ALA A 199 -11.85 -10.43 2.93
N ASN A 200 -10.67 -10.28 3.54
CA ASN A 200 -10.02 -11.35 4.31
C ASN A 200 -10.84 -11.80 5.53
N ALA A 201 -11.46 -10.86 6.25
CA ALA A 201 -12.34 -11.19 7.38
C ALA A 201 -13.53 -12.04 6.95
N ARG A 202 -14.15 -11.70 5.82
CA ARG A 202 -15.26 -12.47 5.22
C ARG A 202 -14.78 -13.82 4.68
N GLY A 203 -13.62 -13.87 4.03
CA GLY A 203 -13.02 -15.11 3.52
C GLY A 203 -12.75 -16.10 4.66
N LYS A 204 -12.13 -15.65 5.75
CA LYS A 204 -11.90 -16.48 6.95
C LYS A 204 -13.20 -16.96 7.57
N ALA A 205 -14.20 -16.08 7.70
CA ALA A 205 -15.51 -16.46 8.24
C ALA A 205 -16.18 -17.57 7.41
N ARG A 206 -16.12 -17.49 6.07
CA ARG A 206 -16.64 -18.52 5.17
C ARG A 206 -15.89 -19.84 5.33
N GLN A 207 -14.56 -19.80 5.37
CA GLN A 207 -13.73 -20.99 5.55
C GLN A 207 -14.04 -21.70 6.87
N THR A 208 -14.17 -20.95 7.97
CA THR A 208 -14.52 -21.52 9.29
C THR A 208 -15.90 -22.17 9.29
N ALA A 209 -16.90 -21.52 8.69
CA ALA A 209 -18.25 -22.08 8.60
C ALA A 209 -18.31 -23.32 7.70
N GLY A 210 -17.63 -23.28 6.55
CA GLY A 210 -17.51 -24.40 5.61
C GLY A 210 -16.82 -25.62 6.22
N GLY A 211 -15.74 -25.42 6.98
CA GLY A 211 -15.08 -26.50 7.73
C GLY A 211 -15.96 -27.15 8.81
N GLN A 212 -17.05 -26.50 9.21
CA GLN A 212 -18.07 -27.02 10.13
C GLN A 212 -19.33 -27.51 9.40
N GLY A 213 -19.35 -27.52 8.06
CA GLY A 213 -20.48 -27.97 7.25
C GLY A 213 -21.75 -27.13 7.41
N ARG A 214 -21.63 -25.87 7.86
CA ARG A 214 -22.77 -24.98 8.14
C ARG A 214 -22.69 -23.66 7.37
N PRO A 215 -23.81 -22.95 7.16
CA PRO A 215 -23.77 -21.61 6.60
C PRO A 215 -23.03 -20.63 7.53
N MET A 216 -22.42 -19.62 6.92
CA MET A 216 -21.75 -18.52 7.62
C MET A 216 -22.78 -17.69 8.40
N VAL A 217 -22.49 -17.40 9.67
CA VAL A 217 -23.31 -16.54 10.53
C VAL A 217 -22.54 -15.29 10.94
N ARG A 218 -23.24 -14.27 11.47
CA ARG A 218 -22.62 -12.98 11.87
C ARG A 218 -21.46 -13.14 12.86
N ARG A 219 -21.54 -14.13 13.76
CA ARG A 219 -20.49 -14.41 14.76
C ARG A 219 -19.15 -14.81 14.11
N ASP A 220 -19.16 -15.43 12.93
CA ASP A 220 -17.94 -15.84 12.23
C ASP A 220 -17.12 -14.64 11.70
N LEU A 221 -17.79 -13.50 11.50
CA LEU A 221 -17.12 -12.26 11.10
C LEU A 221 -16.26 -11.68 12.22
N ALA A 222 -16.54 -12.01 13.49
CA ALA A 222 -15.76 -11.55 14.64
C ALA A 222 -14.42 -12.30 14.72
N ASN A 223 -13.50 -11.94 13.83
CA ASN A 223 -12.14 -12.49 13.74
C ASN A 223 -11.09 -11.38 13.68
N GLY A 224 -9.80 -11.76 13.79
CA GLY A 224 -8.69 -10.82 13.87
C GLY A 224 -8.61 -9.83 12.69
N TYR A 225 -9.01 -10.23 11.48
CA TYR A 225 -9.04 -9.32 10.33
C TYR A 225 -10.11 -8.25 10.50
N LEU A 226 -11.31 -8.60 10.98
CA LEU A 226 -12.34 -7.60 11.25
C LEU A 226 -11.90 -6.63 12.36
N ALA A 227 -11.22 -7.13 13.40
CA ALA A 227 -10.66 -6.27 14.43
C ALA A 227 -9.67 -5.26 13.85
N ILE A 228 -8.75 -5.69 12.97
CA ILE A 228 -7.81 -4.79 12.28
C ILE A 228 -8.56 -3.77 11.40
N ALA A 229 -9.55 -4.20 10.62
CA ALA A 229 -10.34 -3.30 9.77
C ALA A 229 -11.12 -2.25 10.59
N VAL A 230 -11.74 -2.66 11.69
CA VAL A 230 -12.45 -1.75 12.60
C VAL A 230 -11.47 -0.78 13.24
N LEU A 231 -10.33 -1.26 13.73
CA LEU A 231 -9.28 -0.40 14.28
C LEU A 231 -8.78 0.60 13.24
N ALA A 232 -8.60 0.20 11.98
CA ALA A 232 -8.15 1.08 10.91
C ALA A 232 -9.15 2.22 10.68
N VAL A 233 -10.44 1.89 10.52
CA VAL A 233 -11.49 2.89 10.29
C VAL A 233 -11.68 3.78 11.51
N VAL A 234 -11.77 3.20 12.71
CA VAL A 234 -12.02 3.96 13.95
C VAL A 234 -10.84 4.84 14.30
N SER A 235 -9.60 4.34 14.24
CA SER A 235 -8.42 5.17 14.53
C SER A 235 -8.28 6.31 13.51
N GLY A 236 -8.47 6.05 12.21
CA GLY A 236 -8.45 7.09 11.19
C GLY A 236 -9.52 8.17 11.42
N ALA A 237 -10.76 7.77 11.73
CA ALA A 237 -11.86 8.70 11.97
C ALA A 237 -11.69 9.49 13.28
N VAL A 238 -11.33 8.82 14.38
CA VAL A 238 -11.16 9.45 15.69
C VAL A 238 -9.96 10.39 15.69
N LEU A 239 -8.80 9.92 15.23
CA LEU A 239 -7.60 10.76 15.16
C LEU A 239 -7.82 11.92 14.18
N GLY A 240 -8.50 11.68 13.04
CA GLY A 240 -8.87 12.76 12.11
C GLY A 240 -9.79 13.81 12.73
N LEU A 241 -10.82 13.38 13.46
CA LEU A 241 -11.73 14.27 14.16
C LEU A 241 -11.03 15.07 15.26
N VAL A 242 -10.20 14.41 16.08
CA VAL A 242 -9.41 15.07 17.13
C VAL A 242 -8.43 16.07 16.51
N THR A 243 -7.76 15.71 15.44
CA THR A 243 -6.86 16.60 14.69
C THR A 243 -7.59 17.87 14.26
N TRP A 244 -8.79 17.72 13.70
CA TRP A 244 -9.61 18.82 13.22
C TRP A 244 -10.15 19.70 14.35
N LEU A 245 -10.63 19.10 15.45
CA LEU A 245 -11.22 19.84 16.57
C LEU A 245 -10.19 20.56 17.45
N ALA A 246 -9.02 19.93 17.64
CA ALA A 246 -7.99 20.41 18.56
C ALA A 246 -6.82 21.11 17.87
N ASP A 247 -6.87 21.28 16.54
CA ASP A 247 -5.76 21.77 15.71
C ASP A 247 -4.43 21.05 16.03
N TRP A 248 -4.52 19.72 16.19
CA TRP A 248 -3.40 18.95 16.72
C TRP A 248 -2.34 18.76 15.63
N ALA A 249 -1.24 19.51 15.74
CA ALA A 249 -0.16 19.53 14.76
C ALA A 249 0.36 18.14 14.35
N HIS A 250 0.49 17.19 15.29
CA HIS A 250 1.00 15.83 15.01
C HIS A 250 -0.10 14.81 14.70
N GLY A 251 -1.34 15.25 14.55
CA GLY A 251 -2.47 14.35 14.33
C GLY A 251 -2.33 13.51 13.06
N LEU A 252 -1.84 14.10 11.97
CA LEU A 252 -1.60 13.38 10.71
C LEU A 252 -0.51 12.30 10.87
N PHE A 253 0.59 12.59 11.57
CA PHE A 253 1.63 11.60 11.89
C PHE A 253 1.03 10.37 12.57
N TRP A 254 0.17 10.56 13.57
CA TRP A 254 -0.43 9.44 14.30
C TRP A 254 -1.48 8.67 13.49
N ILE A 255 -2.20 9.35 12.60
CA ILE A 255 -3.05 8.68 11.60
C ILE A 255 -2.17 7.76 10.74
N GLU A 256 -1.14 8.30 10.10
CA GLU A 256 -0.26 7.51 9.22
C GLU A 256 0.43 6.35 9.98
N ALA A 257 0.97 6.62 11.17
CA ALA A 257 1.65 5.62 11.99
C ALA A 257 0.71 4.47 12.39
N SER A 258 -0.52 4.80 12.83
CA SER A 258 -1.51 3.78 13.21
C SER A 258 -1.96 2.93 12.02
N GLN A 259 -2.19 3.54 10.86
CA GLN A 259 -2.58 2.80 9.65
C GLN A 259 -1.44 1.89 9.15
N ILE A 260 -0.19 2.37 9.18
CA ILE A 260 0.99 1.58 8.78
C ILE A 260 1.24 0.43 9.77
N ALA A 261 1.06 0.67 11.07
CA ALA A 261 1.16 -0.39 12.08
C ALA A 261 0.08 -1.47 11.88
N LEU A 262 -1.16 -1.07 11.59
CA LEU A 262 -2.26 -1.99 11.30
C LEU A 262 -2.06 -2.76 9.98
N PHE A 263 -1.45 -2.13 8.98
CA PHE A 263 -0.99 -2.80 7.77
C PHE A 263 0.04 -3.90 8.08
N ALA A 264 1.04 -3.63 8.91
CA ALA A 264 2.01 -4.64 9.34
C ALA A 264 1.34 -5.76 10.15
N ALA A 265 0.42 -5.41 11.07
CA ALA A 265 -0.35 -6.38 11.84
C ALA A 265 -1.20 -7.30 10.95
N PHE A 266 -1.80 -6.76 9.88
CA PHE A 266 -2.52 -7.54 8.88
C PHE A 266 -1.62 -8.58 8.21
N TRP A 267 -0.45 -8.18 7.73
CA TRP A 267 0.47 -9.10 7.06
C TRP A 267 1.05 -10.16 7.99
N LEU A 268 1.32 -9.81 9.26
CA LEU A 268 1.71 -10.77 10.29
C LEU A 268 0.60 -11.80 10.55
N LEU A 269 -0.64 -11.32 10.76
CA LEU A 269 -1.79 -12.19 10.96
C LEU A 269 -2.01 -13.11 9.75
N GLN A 270 -1.92 -12.58 8.53
CA GLN A 270 -2.10 -13.36 7.31
C GLN A 270 -0.97 -14.37 7.09
N THR A 271 0.26 -14.02 7.45
CA THR A 271 1.40 -14.95 7.39
C THR A 271 1.20 -16.13 8.34
N TRP A 272 0.72 -15.86 9.56
CA TRP A 272 0.45 -16.91 10.55
C TRP A 272 -0.75 -17.77 10.15
N ASP A 273 -1.87 -17.14 9.80
CA ASP A 273 -3.13 -17.79 9.42
C ASP A 273 -2.98 -18.67 8.18
N LEU A 274 -2.18 -18.21 7.21
CA LEU A 274 -1.90 -18.90 5.96
C LEU A 274 -0.46 -19.41 5.93
N TRP A 275 0.08 -19.88 7.06
CA TRP A 275 1.45 -20.40 7.07
C TRP A 275 1.59 -21.57 6.09
N ASN A 276 0.66 -22.52 6.13
CA ASN A 276 0.69 -23.73 5.30
C ASN A 276 -0.13 -23.61 4.00
N ALA A 277 -0.59 -22.42 3.64
CA ALA A 277 -1.40 -22.17 2.45
C ALA A 277 -0.97 -20.87 1.74
N GLY A 278 -0.86 -20.87 0.41
CA GLY A 278 -0.53 -19.64 -0.32
C GLY A 278 -1.68 -18.64 -0.27
N VAL A 279 -2.88 -19.12 -0.56
CA VAL A 279 -4.16 -18.41 -0.53
C VAL A 279 -5.20 -19.29 0.17
N ARG A 280 -6.30 -18.70 0.64
CA ARG A 280 -7.45 -19.46 1.14
C ARG A 280 -8.15 -20.18 0.00
N GLU A 281 -8.44 -21.45 0.21
CA GLU A 281 -9.43 -22.19 -0.57
C GLU A 281 -10.81 -21.69 -0.13
N CYS A 282 -11.51 -20.98 -1.01
CA CYS A 282 -12.79 -20.31 -0.75
C CYS A 282 -13.83 -20.70 -1.78
#